data_AF-A0A661JD93-F1
#
_entry.id   AF-A0A661JD93-F1
#
_cell.length_a   1.000
_cell.length_b   1.000
_cell.length_c   1.000
_cell.angle_alpha   90.00
_cell.angle_beta   90.00
_cell.angle_gamma   90.00
#
_symmetry.space_group_name_H-M   'P 1'
#
loop_
_entity.id
_entity.type
_entity.pdbx_description
1 polymer ?
#
loop_
_entity_poly.entity_id
_entity_poly.type
_entity_poly.pdbx_seq_one_letter_code
_entity_poly.pdbx_strand_id
1 'polypeptide(L)' 'MKTIAIIAAGGRGHRMGESICKQFLELKGVSIIARTILKFQTCKAVDGVIIGITAGEEDY' A
#
# COMPACT_ATOMS: atom_id res chain seq x y z
N MET A 1 20.83 -2.37 -13.58
CA MET A 1 19.51 -2.93 -13.91
C MET A 1 18.48 -2.14 -13.13
N LYS A 2 17.34 -1.76 -13.73
CA LYS A 2 16.30 -0.98 -13.05
C LYS A 2 15.33 -1.90 -12.33
N THR A 3 15.01 -1.63 -11.07
CA THR A 3 14.14 -2.42 -10.20
C THR A 3 12.90 -1.62 -9.82
N ILE A 4 11.71 -2.13 -10.13
CA ILE A 4 10.43 -1.50 -9.78
C ILE A 4 9.68 -2.41 -8.81
N ALA A 5 9.21 -1.84 -7.70
CA ALA A 5 8.32 -2.53 -6.77
C ALA A 5 6.85 -2.32 -7.19
N ILE A 6 6.09 -3.42 -7.31
CA ILE A 6 4.65 -3.38 -7.53
C ILE A 6 3.96 -3.79 -6.23
N ILE A 7 3.17 -2.89 -5.65
CA ILE A 7 2.40 -3.13 -4.42
C ILE A 7 0.94 -3.38 -4.81
N ALA A 8 0.49 -4.63 -4.71
CA ALA A 8 -0.90 -5.00 -4.95
C ALA A 8 -1.76 -4.69 -3.71
N ALA A 9 -2.47 -3.56 -3.74
CA ALA A 9 -3.23 -3.01 -2.63
C ALA A 9 -4.76 -2.93 -2.88
N GLY A 10 -5.28 -3.36 -4.03
CA GLY A 10 -6.73 -3.35 -4.33
C GLY A 10 -7.58 -4.42 -3.63
N GLY A 11 -7.08 -5.02 -2.54
CA GLY A 11 -7.78 -6.09 -1.84
C GLY A 11 -8.71 -5.56 -0.75
N ARG A 12 -10.00 -5.88 -0.82
CA ARG A 12 -11.02 -5.48 0.18
C ARG A 12 -10.75 -5.94 1.62
N GLY A 13 -9.94 -6.97 1.81
CA GLY A 13 -9.56 -7.41 3.16
C GLY A 13 -10.70 -8.04 3.97
N HIS A 14 -11.71 -8.66 3.35
CA HIS A 14 -12.93 -9.18 4.02
C HIS A 14 -12.68 -10.02 5.29
N ARG A 15 -11.58 -10.79 5.36
CA ARG A 15 -11.19 -11.56 6.55
C ARG A 15 -10.84 -10.70 7.78
N MET A 16 -10.50 -9.42 7.57
CA MET A 16 -10.28 -8.44 8.63
C MET A 16 -11.59 -7.93 9.22
N GLY A 17 -12.75 -8.17 8.58
CA GLY A 17 -14.06 -7.79 9.11
C GLY A 17 -14.36 -6.29 9.12
N GLU A 18 -13.45 -5.46 8.59
CA GLU A 18 -13.58 -4.00 8.60
C GLU A 18 -14.35 -3.47 7.39
N SER A 19 -15.00 -2.31 7.59
CA SER A 19 -15.70 -1.57 6.53
C SER A 19 -14.75 -0.88 5.56
N ILE A 20 -13.55 -0.55 6.03
CA ILE A 20 -12.46 0.05 5.26
C ILE A 20 -11.50 -1.05 4.80
N CYS A 21 -11.02 -0.95 3.56
CA CYS A 21 -10.05 -1.90 3.02
C CYS A 21 -8.78 -1.92 3.90
N LYS A 22 -8.30 -3.12 4.21
CA LYS A 22 -7.29 -3.34 5.26
C LYS A 22 -6.01 -2.51 5.11
N GLN A 23 -5.60 -2.20 3.88
CA GLN A 23 -4.38 -1.45 3.60
C GLN A 23 -4.47 -0.01 4.12
N PHE A 24 -5.67 0.53 4.26
CA PHE A 24 -5.91 1.87 4.75
C PHE A 24 -6.08 1.95 6.27
N LEU A 25 -6.23 0.80 6.94
CA LEU A 25 -6.30 0.77 8.39
C LEU A 25 -5.02 1.33 9.00
N GLU A 26 -5.19 2.12 10.07
CA GLU A 26 -4.07 2.67 10.80
C GLU A 26 -3.54 1.67 11.82
N LEU A 27 -2.22 1.54 11.85
CA LEU A 27 -1.52 0.93 12.96
C LEU A 27 -0.67 2.01 13.61
N LYS A 28 -0.96 2.36 14.88
CA LYS A 28 -0.27 3.44 15.60
C LYS A 28 -0.21 4.76 14.79
N GLY A 29 -1.36 5.22 14.29
CA GLY A 29 -1.50 6.51 13.61
C GLY A 29 -0.87 6.60 12.22
N VAL A 30 -0.53 5.47 11.60
CA VAL A 30 -0.03 5.45 10.20
C VAL A 30 -0.70 4.29 9.49
N SER A 31 -1.29 4.56 8.32
CA SER A 31 -1.92 3.54 7.49
C SER A 31 -0.94 2.44 7.10
N ILE A 32 -1.44 1.21 7.03
CA ILE A 32 -0.62 0.05 6.64
C ILE A 32 0.04 0.30 5.27
N ILE A 33 -0.68 0.88 4.31
CA ILE A 33 -0.17 1.17 2.97
C ILE A 33 0.95 2.20 2.99
N ALA A 34 0.83 3.28 3.77
CA ALA A 34 1.89 4.29 3.91
C ALA A 34 3.17 3.69 4.53
N ARG A 35 3.02 2.82 5.53
CA ARG A 35 4.16 2.08 6.12
C ARG A 35 4.87 1.21 5.07
N THR A 36 4.13 0.52 4.22
CA THR A 36 4.69 -0.31 3.16
C THR A 36 5.39 0.53 2.09
N ILE A 37 4.72 1.58 1.58
CA ILE A 37 5.28 2.48 0.55
C ILE A 37 6.60 3.09 1.04
N LEU A 38 6.64 3.60 2.27
CA LEU A 38 7.84 4.21 2.84
C LEU A 38 9.03 3.25 2.86
N LYS A 39 8.80 1.96 3.13
CA LYS A 39 9.87 0.94 3.12
C LYS A 39 10.43 0.70 1.73
N PHE A 40 9.59 0.69 0.69
CA PHE A 40 10.07 0.53 -0.68
C PHE A 40 10.72 1.80 -1.23
N GLN A 41 10.16 2.99 -0.94
CA GLN A 41 10.73 4.27 -1.37
C GLN A 41 12.11 4.55 -0.75
N THR A 42 12.37 4.07 0.48
CA THR A 42 13.66 4.25 1.16
C THR A 42 14.66 3.12 0.88
N CYS A 43 14.27 2.10 0.11
CA CYS A 43 15.14 0.99 -0.24
C CYS A 43 16.05 1.38 -1.42
N LYS A 44 17.37 1.44 -1.19
CA LYS A 44 18.35 1.80 -2.23
C LYS A 44 18.36 0.88 -3.45
N ALA A 45 17.81 -0.32 -3.34
CA ALA A 45 17.73 -1.29 -4.43
C ALA A 45 16.47 -1.12 -5.31
N VAL A 46 15.58 -0.18 -4.98
CA VAL A 46 14.30 0.05 -5.66
C VAL A 46 14.32 1.45 -6.30
N ASP A 47 14.13 1.51 -7.61
CA ASP A 47 14.17 2.74 -8.39
C ASP A 47 12.79 3.41 -8.53
N GLY A 48 11.73 2.70 -8.15
CA GLY A 48 10.36 3.21 -8.24
C GLY A 48 9.33 2.26 -7.65
N VAL A 49 8.15 2.80 -7.33
CA VAL A 49 7.04 2.08 -6.75
C VAL A 49 5.78 2.34 -7.58
N ILE A 50 5.08 1.26 -7.94
CA ILE A 50 3.75 1.29 -8.56
C ILE A 50 2.78 0.65 -7.57
N ILE A 51 1.66 1.31 -7.32
CA ILE A 51 0.64 0.83 -6.39
C ILE A 51 -0.62 0.52 -7.20
N GLY A 52 -1.10 -0.71 -7.10
CA GLY A 52 -2.39 -1.10 -7.67
C GLY A 52 -3.47 -1.04 -6.61
N ILE A 53 -4.47 -0.17 -6.79
CA ILE A 53 -5.63 0.00 -5.90
C ILE A 53 -6.94 -0.18 -6.69
N THR A 54 -8.06 -0.27 -5.99
CA THR A 54 -9.38 -0.22 -6.64
C THR A 54 -9.63 1.19 -7.14
N ALA A 55 -10.23 1.33 -8.32
CA ALA A 55 -10.64 2.63 -8.83
C ALA A 55 -11.61 3.30 -7.84
N GLY A 56 -11.41 4.60 -7.58
CA GLY A 56 -12.17 5.38 -6.61
C GLY A 56 -11.61 5.36 -5.18
N GLU A 57 -10.50 4.65 -4.94
CA GLU A 57 -9.78 4.63 -3.65
C GLU A 57 -8.45 5.43 -3.71
N GLU A 58 -8.27 6.30 -4.71
CA GLU A 58 -7.00 7.03 -4.94
C GLU A 58 -6.69 8.09 -3.89
N ASP A 59 -7.73 8.68 -3.29
CA ASP A 59 -7.61 9.78 -2.33
C ASP A 59 -7.52 9.31 -0.87
N TYR A 60 -7.45 7.99 -0.63
CA TYR A 60 -7.35 7.39 0.69
C TYR A 60 -5.89 7.20 1.13
#